data_AF-A0A6N2APF6-F1
#
_entry.id   AF-A0A6N2APF6-F1
#
_cell.length_a   1.000
_cell.length_b   1.000
_cell.length_c   1.000
_cell.angle_alpha   90.00
_cell.angle_beta   90.00
_cell.angle_gamma   90.00
#
_symmetry.space_group_name_H-M   'P 1'
#
loop_
_entity.id
_entity.type
_entity.pdbx_description
1 polymer ?
#
loop_
_entity_poly.entity_id
_entity_poly.type
_entity_poly.pdbx_seq_one_letter_code
_entity_poly.pdbx_strand_id
1 'polypeptide(L)'
;MANGCWEEERSALLDLQANIISSNSELLVDWAGYNNSNGFTDCCFWKRVKCSLETGRVIKLNLKTSFGTGDGWRFNASLFLPFKSLQVLVLSSRNIIGWTKNEGIYGVL
;
A
#
# COMPACT_ATOMS: atom_id res chain seq x y z
N MET A 1 6.56 23.57 3.39
CA MET A 1 5.65 22.75 2.57
C MET A 1 6.40 21.46 2.32
N ALA A 2 5.96 20.34 2.89
CA ALA A 2 6.62 19.05 2.67
C ALA A 2 6.31 18.62 1.23
N ASN A 3 7.31 18.66 0.36
CA ASN A 3 7.19 18.28 -1.04
C ASN A 3 7.27 16.75 -1.11
N GLY A 4 6.14 16.04 -1.14
CA GLY A 4 6.16 14.60 -1.30
C GLY A 4 5.88 13.80 -0.04
N CYS A 5 5.26 12.63 -0.23
CA CYS A 5 5.44 11.52 0.68
C CYS A 5 6.90 11.06 0.73
N TRP A 6 7.28 10.42 1.83
CA TRP A 6 8.65 9.97 2.06
C TRP A 6 9.02 8.83 1.09
N GLU A 7 10.28 8.78 0.63
CA GLU A 7 10.74 7.78 -0.34
C GLU A 7 10.52 6.34 0.16
N GLU A 8 10.73 6.07 1.45
CA GLU A 8 10.44 4.76 2.02
C GLU A 8 8.94 4.40 2.00
N GLU A 9 8.07 5.39 2.21
CA GLU A 9 6.61 5.19 2.16
C GLU A 9 6.14 5.03 0.71
N ARG A 10 6.76 5.76 -0.23
CA ARG A 10 6.49 5.63 -1.65
C ARG A 10 6.90 4.26 -2.18
N SER A 11 8.09 3.78 -1.84
CA SER A 11 8.56 2.45 -2.22
C SER A 11 7.61 1.37 -1.66
N ALA A 12 7.23 1.48 -0.39
CA ALA A 12 6.28 0.57 0.22
C ALA A 12 4.92 0.56 -0.47
N LEU A 13 4.43 1.71 -0.95
CA LEU A 13 3.18 1.78 -1.70
C LEU A 13 3.28 1.09 -3.07
N LEU A 14 4.41 1.20 -3.75
CA LEU A 14 4.66 0.50 -5.00
C LEU A 14 4.73 -1.02 -4.78
N ASP A 15 5.41 -1.48 -3.73
CA ASP A 15 5.47 -2.90 -3.37
C ASP A 15 4.09 -3.45 -3.02
N LEU A 16 3.30 -2.68 -2.26
CA LEU A 16 1.92 -3.02 -1.90
C LEU A 16 1.03 -3.14 -3.15
N GLN A 17 1.18 -2.21 -4.10
CA GLN A 17 0.47 -2.24 -5.37
C GLN A 17 0.84 -3.48 -6.18
N ALA A 18 2.13 -3.78 -6.32
CA ALA A 18 2.61 -4.96 -7.03
C ALA A 18 2.08 -6.26 -6.41
N ASN A 19 2.04 -6.34 -5.07
CA ASN A 19 1.51 -7.49 -4.35
C ASN A 19 0.01 -7.69 -4.57
N ILE A 20 -0.76 -6.61 -4.65
CA ILE A 20 -2.21 -6.67 -4.92
C ILE A 20 -2.46 -7.12 -6.36
N ILE A 21 -1.74 -6.57 -7.34
CA ILE A 21 -1.87 -6.92 -8.76
C ILE A 21 -1.48 -8.39 -8.99
N SER A 22 -0.39 -8.85 -8.38
CA SER A 22 0.09 -10.24 -8.55
C SER A 22 -0.85 -11.26 -7.91
N SER A 23 -1.54 -10.89 -6.84
CA SER A 23 -2.46 -11.79 -6.13
C SER A 23 -3.75 -12.05 -6.90
N ASN A 24 -4.22 -11.11 -7.75
CA ASN A 24 -5.42 -11.27 -8.56
C ASN A 24 -5.43 -10.24 -9.69
N SER A 25 -5.32 -10.70 -10.95
CA SER A 25 -5.27 -9.86 -12.15
C SER A 25 -6.55 -9.05 -12.41
N GLU A 26 -7.68 -9.43 -11.79
CA GLU A 26 -8.94 -8.67 -11.84
C GLU A 26 -9.02 -7.54 -10.80
N LEU A 27 -8.02 -7.41 -9.91
CA LEU A 27 -7.96 -6.32 -8.94
C LEU A 27 -7.51 -5.03 -9.61
N LEU A 28 -8.48 -4.35 -10.21
CA LEU A 28 -8.34 -2.95 -10.61
C LEU A 28 -8.38 -2.07 -9.36
N VAL A 29 -7.29 -2.04 -8.60
CA VAL A 29 -7.09 -0.89 -7.70
C VAL A 29 -6.82 0.31 -8.61
N ASP A 30 -7.81 1.21 -8.68
CA ASP A 30 -7.65 2.56 -9.23
C ASP A 30 -6.59 3.34 -8.43
N TRP A 31 -5.32 3.03 -8.64
CA TRP A 31 -4.16 3.80 -8.20
C TRP A 31 -3.80 4.78 -9.32
N ALA A 32 -4.61 5.84 -9.43
CA ALA A 32 -4.52 6.84 -10.50
C ALA A 32 -3.16 7.57 -10.62
N GLY A 33 -2.23 7.37 -9.68
CA GLY A 33 -0.89 7.99 -9.69
C GLY A 33 0.25 7.13 -10.25
N TYR A 34 -0.03 5.89 -10.69
CA TYR A 34 0.96 5.00 -11.34
C TYR A 34 0.89 5.08 -12.87
N ASN A 35 -0.31 5.26 -13.43
CA ASN A 35 -0.56 5.24 -14.88
C ASN A 35 -0.37 6.60 -15.59
N ASN A 36 0.04 7.65 -14.86
CA ASN A 36 0.45 8.89 -15.50
C ASN A 36 1.94 8.80 -15.87
N SER A 37 2.21 8.80 -17.17
CA SER A 37 3.49 8.64 -17.86
C SER A 37 4.57 9.69 -17.55
N ASN A 38 4.39 10.48 -16.49
CA ASN A 38 5.17 11.66 -16.19
C ASN A 38 5.76 11.45 -14.78
N GLY A 39 7.06 11.17 -14.73
CA GLY A 39 7.77 10.73 -13.53
C GLY A 39 7.44 11.48 -12.23
N PHE A 40 7.59 10.76 -11.13
CA PHE A 40 7.61 11.27 -9.76
C PHE A 40 6.34 12.05 -9.35
N THR A 41 5.17 11.44 -9.49
CA THR A 41 3.96 11.93 -8.84
C THR A 41 4.05 11.69 -7.33
N ASP A 42 4.04 12.77 -6.55
CA ASP A 42 3.92 12.71 -5.08
C ASP A 42 2.75 11.78 -4.69
N CYS A 43 3.06 10.75 -3.89
CA CYS A 43 2.09 9.71 -3.57
C CYS A 43 0.94 10.21 -2.70
N CYS A 44 1.07 11.39 -2.10
CA CYS A 44 -0.03 12.06 -1.39
C CYS A 44 -1.19 12.46 -2.32
N PHE A 45 -0.97 12.53 -3.64
CA PHE A 45 -2.04 12.78 -4.62
C PHE A 45 -2.71 11.50 -5.13
N TRP A 46 -2.28 10.33 -4.69
CA TRP A 46 -2.89 9.08 -5.12
C TRP A 46 -4.29 8.94 -4.49
N LYS A 47 -5.30 8.55 -5.28
CA LYS A 47 -6.76 8.47 -4.95
C LYS A 47 -7.10 7.75 -3.63
N ARG A 48 -6.16 7.03 -3.03
CA ARG A 48 -6.32 6.14 -1.87
C ARG A 48 -5.30 6.38 -0.75
N VAL A 49 -4.45 7.39 -0.92
CA VAL A 49 -3.42 7.79 0.03
C VAL A 49 -3.81 9.14 0.60
N LYS A 50 -3.72 9.31 1.92
CA LYS A 50 -3.80 10.62 2.56
C LYS A 50 -2.55 10.81 3.39
N CYS A 51 -1.91 11.96 3.20
CA CYS A 51 -0.77 12.37 3.99
C CYS A 51 -1.14 13.43 5.02
N SER A 52 -0.31 13.57 6.05
CA SER A 52 -0.31 14.72 6.94
C SER A 52 0.23 15.94 6.19
N LEU A 53 -0.48 17.07 6.29
CA LEU A 53 -0.02 18.34 5.73
C LEU A 53 1.23 18.89 6.44
N GLU A 54 1.44 18.49 7.69
CA GLU A 54 2.56 18.96 8.52
C GLU A 54 3.84 18.19 8.23
N THR A 55 3.75 16.86 8.10
CA THR A 55 4.92 15.97 8.04
C THR A 55 5.14 15.31 6.67
N GLY A 56 4.17 15.41 5.75
CA GLY A 56 4.18 14.68 4.49
C GLY A 56 4.01 13.16 4.64
N ARG A 57 3.90 12.64 5.88
CA ARG A 57 3.78 11.20 6.15
C ARG A 57 2.42 10.68 5.74
N VAL A 58 2.36 9.45 5.26
CA VAL A 58 1.11 8.73 5.02
C VAL A 58 0.38 8.46 6.35
N ILE A 59 -0.83 8.99 6.49
CA ILE A 59 -1.68 8.83 7.68
C ILE A 59 -2.90 7.94 7.42
N LYS A 60 -3.31 7.78 6.15
CA LYS A 60 -4.41 6.87 5.78
C LYS A 60 -4.15 6.17 4.46
N LEU A 61 -4.42 4.87 4.45
CA LEU A 61 -4.40 4.02 3.27
C LEU A 61 -5.74 3.32 3.08
N ASN A 62 -6.25 3.37 1.85
CA ASN A 62 -7.50 2.74 1.46
C ASN A 62 -7.29 1.64 0.42
N LEU A 63 -7.21 0.41 0.90
CA LEU A 63 -7.03 -0.80 0.10
C LEU A 63 -8.37 -1.51 -0.17
N LYS A 64 -9.50 -0.83 0.03
CA LYS A 64 -10.81 -1.38 -0.32
C LYS A 64 -10.89 -1.59 -1.83
N THR A 65 -10.80 -2.83 -2.26
CA THR A 65 -10.99 -3.21 -3.66
C THR A 65 -12.35 -3.89 -3.88
N SER A 66 -12.89 -3.72 -5.07
CA SER A 66 -14.08 -4.42 -5.59
C SER A 66 -13.60 -5.73 -6.19
N PHE A 67 -13.74 -6.81 -5.45
CA PHE A 67 -13.32 -8.14 -5.91
C PHE A 67 -14.27 -8.67 -6.99
N GLY A 68 -13.69 -9.27 -8.03
CA GLY A 68 -14.27 -10.44 -8.71
C GLY A 68 -14.20 -11.65 -7.75
N THR A 69 -14.95 -12.71 -8.02
CA THR A 69 -15.30 -13.82 -7.09
C THR A 69 -14.14 -14.70 -6.55
N GLY A 70 -12.89 -14.26 -6.61
CA GLY A 70 -11.70 -15.02 -6.23
C GLY A 70 -11.42 -15.10 -4.73
N ASP A 71 -10.64 -16.13 -4.36
CA ASP A 71 -10.17 -16.42 -3.01
C ASP A 71 -9.41 -15.21 -2.44
N GLY A 72 -9.78 -14.81 -1.23
CA GLY A 72 -9.32 -13.56 -0.64
C GLY A 72 -7.81 -13.33 -0.52
N TRP A 73 -7.46 -12.06 -0.33
CA TRP A 73 -6.09 -11.56 -0.37
C TRP A 73 -5.32 -11.91 0.92
N ARG A 74 -4.12 -12.46 0.75
CA ARG A 74 -3.13 -12.61 1.83
C ARG A 74 -2.01 -11.62 1.59
N PHE A 75 -1.68 -10.82 2.60
CA PHE A 75 -0.60 -9.85 2.51
C PHE A 75 0.45 -10.07 3.59
N ASN A 76 1.68 -9.63 3.31
CA ASN A 76 2.75 -9.59 4.29
C ASN A 76 2.63 -8.32 5.14
N ALA A 77 2.49 -8.47 6.46
CA ALA A 77 2.36 -7.34 7.37
C ALA A 77 3.61 -6.42 7.36
N SER A 78 4.77 -6.95 6.99
CA SER A 78 6.00 -6.16 6.83
C SER A 78 5.88 -5.05 5.80
N LEU A 79 4.97 -5.17 4.83
CA LEU A 79 4.71 -4.11 3.85
C LEU A 79 4.21 -2.81 4.49
N PHE A 80 3.70 -2.87 5.72
CA PHE A 80 3.22 -1.69 6.44
C PHE A 80 4.28 -1.03 7.35
N LEU A 81 5.44 -1.66 7.57
CA LEU A 81 6.50 -1.14 8.45
C LEU A 81 6.98 0.26 8.08
N PRO A 82 7.08 0.65 6.79
CA PRO A 82 7.55 1.99 6.42
C PRO A 82 6.57 3.12 6.78
N PHE A 83 5.27 2.83 6.95
CA PHE A 83 4.25 3.85 7.24
C PHE A 83 4.17 4.19 8.74
N LYS A 84 5.21 4.84 9.26
CA LYS A 84 5.38 5.13 10.70
C LYS A 84 4.29 6.00 11.31
N SER A 85 3.55 6.74 10.49
CA SER A 85 2.45 7.62 10.94
C SER A 85 1.08 7.15 10.48
N LEU A 86 0.95 5.90 10.01
CA LEU A 86 -0.32 5.35 9.56
C LEU A 86 -1.30 5.26 10.73
N GLN A 87 -2.42 5.98 10.61
CA GLN A 87 -3.48 6.01 11.62
C GLN A 87 -4.70 5.20 11.18
N VAL A 88 -4.97 5.18 9.86
CA VAL A 88 -6.19 4.56 9.32
C VAL A 88 -5.83 3.64 8.16
N LEU A 89 -6.13 2.35 8.32
CA LEU A 89 -6.05 1.35 7.26
C LEU A 89 -7.47 0.86 6.93
N VAL A 90 -7.94 1.13 5.71
CA VAL A 90 -9.24 0.65 5.23
C VAL A 90 -9.03 -0.58 4.36
N LEU A 91 -9.58 -1.71 4.79
CA LEU A 91 -9.51 -3.00 4.11
C LEU A 91 -10.92 -3.44 3.67
N SER A 92 -11.01 -4.30 2.66
CA SER A 92 -12.28 -4.91 2.26
C SER A 92 -12.58 -6.12 3.15
N SER A 93 -13.81 -6.22 3.66
CA SER A 93 -14.20 -7.23 4.65
C SER A 93 -14.18 -8.67 4.14
N ARG A 94 -14.19 -8.89 2.83
CA ARG A 94 -14.29 -10.23 2.24
C ARG A 94 -12.94 -10.94 2.02
N ASN A 95 -11.80 -10.30 2.33
CA ASN A 95 -10.52 -10.67 1.71
C ASN A 95 -9.28 -10.55 2.60
N ILE A 96 -9.37 -10.86 3.89
CA ILE A 96 -8.17 -11.08 4.71
C ILE A 96 -8.25 -12.51 5.24
N ILE A 97 -7.59 -13.44 4.56
CA ILE A 97 -7.55 -14.86 4.99
C ILE A 97 -6.41 -15.13 5.98
N GLY A 98 -5.70 -14.09 6.41
CA GLY A 98 -4.57 -14.18 7.35
C GLY A 98 -3.34 -13.41 6.88
N TRP A 99 -2.32 -13.37 7.73
CA TRP A 99 -1.05 -12.71 7.45
C TRP A 99 -0.03 -13.79 7.12
N THR A 100 0.79 -13.60 6.09
CA THR A 100 1.95 -14.48 5.92
C THR A 100 2.93 -14.17 7.05
N LYS A 101 3.37 -15.20 7.80
CA LYS A 101 4.41 -15.03 8.82
C LYS A 101 5.60 -14.33 8.15
N ASN A 102 6.17 -13.34 8.84
CA ASN A 102 7.49 -12.84 8.45
C ASN A 102 8.41 -14.07 8.42
N GLU A 103 9.00 -14.36 7.26
CA GLU A 103 10.25 -15.09 7.18
C GLU A 103 11.24 -14.23 7.98
N GLY A 104 11.31 -14.47 9.29
CA GLY A 104 12.34 -13.87 10.11
C GLY A 104 13.66 -14.24 9.47
N ILE A 105 14.53 -13.27 9.26
CA ILE A 105 15.92 -13.54 8.90
C ILE A 105 16.49 -14.34 10.08
N TYR A 106 16.40 -15.66 10.00
CA TYR A 106 17.04 -16.55 10.95
C TYR A 106 18.53 -16.43 10.71
N GLY A 107 19.20 -15.67 11.57
CA GLY A 107 20.60 -15.77 11.92
C GLY A 107 21.61 -15.87 10.77
N VAL A 108 22.38 -14.81 10.57
CA VAL A 108 23.80 -14.97 10.29
C VAL A 108 24.54 -14.09 11.28
N LEU A 109 25.19 -14.74 12.25
CA LEU A 109 26.25 -14.18 13.11
C LEU A 109 27.49 -13.89 12.26
#